data_AF-A0A937AL24-F1
#
_entry.id   AF-A0A937AL24-F1
#
_cell.length_a   1.000
_cell.length_b   1.000
_cell.length_c   1.000
_cell.angle_alpha   90.00
_cell.angle_beta   90.00
_cell.angle_gamma   90.00
#
_symmetry.space_group_name_H-M   'P 1'
#
loop_
_entity.id
_entity.type
_entity.pdbx_description
1 polymer ?
#
loop_
_entity_poly.entity_id
_entity_poly.type
_entity_poly.pdbx_seq_one_letter_code
_entity_poly.pdbx_strand_id
1 'polypeptide(L)'
;MKKSILVISLCVVSLFCKAQLNINKIDIVRDSFGIPHIFAPTDAEVAYGLAWAHAEDDFATIQQSYMSGNAILGAYKGKEC
;
A
#
# COMPACT_ATOMS: atom_id res chain seq x y z
N MET A 1 27.55 10.87 -24.36
CA MET A 1 26.52 10.38 -25.32
C MET A 1 25.78 9.14 -24.80
N LYS A 2 26.45 8.01 -24.49
CA LYS A 2 25.78 6.78 -24.01
C LYS A 2 25.00 6.95 -22.68
N LYS A 3 25.57 7.67 -21.70
CA LYS A 3 24.91 7.97 -20.42
C LYS A 3 23.66 8.86 -20.59
N SER A 4 23.73 9.84 -21.48
CA SER A 4 22.60 10.72 -21.79
C SER A 4 21.45 9.96 -22.47
N ILE A 5 21.76 9.00 -23.36
CA ILE A 5 20.77 8.11 -23.98
C ILE A 5 20.09 7.21 -22.94
N LEU A 6 20.86 6.69 -21.96
CA LEU A 6 20.31 5.88 -20.87
C LEU A 6 19.33 6.67 -20.00
N VAL A 7 19.66 7.92 -19.67
CA VAL A 7 18.80 8.81 -18.88
C VAL A 7 17.52 9.16 -19.65
N ILE A 8 17.62 9.44 -20.95
CA ILE A 8 16.45 9.71 -21.79
C ILE A 8 15.57 8.47 -21.90
N SER A 9 16.16 7.29 -22.08
CA SER A 9 15.42 6.01 -22.11
C SER A 9 14.68 5.76 -20.79
N LEU A 10 15.34 6.00 -19.65
CA LEU A 10 14.74 5.86 -18.32
C LEU A 10 13.57 6.85 -18.10
N CYS A 11 13.70 8.09 -18.56
CA CYS A 11 12.63 9.10 -18.51
C CYS A 11 11.47 8.80 -19.47
N VAL A 12 11.72 8.10 -20.58
CA VAL A 12 10.67 7.69 -21.51
C VAL A 12 9.89 6.51 -20.94
N VAL A 13 10.56 5.56 -20.28
CA VAL A 13 9.90 4.42 -19.61
C VAL A 13 8.95 4.86 -18.49
N SER A 14 9.31 5.89 -17.72
CA SER A 14 8.45 6.39 -16.64
C SER A 14 7.14 7.02 -17.13
N LEU A 15 7.08 7.51 -18.38
CA LEU A 15 5.85 8.05 -18.99
C LEU A 15 4.81 6.97 -19.33
N PHE A 16 5.23 5.70 -19.46
CA PHE A 16 4.32 4.58 -19.76
C PHE A 16 3.79 3.86 -18.51
N CYS A 17 4.23 4.26 -17.31
CA CYS A 17 3.74 3.66 -16.08
C CYS A 17 2.32 4.18 -15.77
N LYS A 18 1.32 3.30 -15.84
CA LYS A 18 -0.04 3.58 -15.36
C LYS A 18 -0.16 3.10 -13.92
N ALA A 19 -0.93 3.82 -13.11
CA ALA A 19 -1.33 3.31 -11.81
C ALA A 19 -2.10 2.00 -12.01
N GLN A 20 -1.77 0.99 -11.20
CA GLN A 20 -2.31 -0.36 -11.35
C GLN A 20 -3.77 -0.49 -10.86
N LEU A 21 -4.27 0.52 -10.12
CA LEU A 21 -5.58 0.52 -9.48
C LEU A 21 -6.31 1.85 -9.72
N ASN A 22 -7.64 1.82 -9.82
CA ASN A 22 -8.48 3.01 -9.84
C ASN A 22 -9.20 3.17 -8.50
N ILE A 23 -8.63 4.00 -7.63
CA ILE A 23 -9.10 4.20 -6.24
C ILE A 23 -10.53 4.75 -6.20
N ASN A 24 -10.96 5.53 -7.21
CA ASN A 24 -12.30 6.11 -7.27
C ASN A 24 -13.41 5.08 -7.50
N LYS A 25 -13.06 3.81 -7.76
CA LYS A 25 -14.01 2.71 -7.94
C LYS A 25 -14.13 1.82 -6.69
N ILE A 26 -13.47 2.20 -5.59
CA ILE A 26 -13.44 1.44 -4.35
C ILE A 26 -14.33 2.14 -3.35
N ASP A 27 -15.42 1.46 -2.95
CA ASP A 27 -16.33 1.93 -1.93
C ASP A 27 -16.15 1.08 -0.67
N ILE A 28 -15.86 1.74 0.46
CA ILE A 28 -15.76 1.11 1.78
C ILE A 28 -16.91 1.66 2.62
N VAL A 29 -17.89 0.81 2.92
CA VAL A 29 -19.06 1.17 3.74
C VAL A 29 -18.96 0.44 5.06
N ARG A 30 -18.97 1.16 6.18
CA ARG A 30 -18.93 0.56 7.52
C ARG A 30 -20.34 0.46 8.11
N ASP A 31 -20.61 -0.65 8.77
CA ASP A 31 -21.86 -0.84 9.51
C ASP A 31 -21.83 -0.14 10.88
N SER A 32 -22.88 -0.33 11.69
CA SER A 32 -22.98 0.27 13.04
C SER A 32 -21.93 -0.24 14.04
N PHE A 33 -21.30 -1.38 13.76
CA PHE A 33 -20.23 -1.96 14.57
C PHE A 33 -18.84 -1.61 14.03
N GLY A 34 -18.78 -0.87 12.91
CA GLY A 34 -17.53 -0.47 12.25
C GLY A 34 -16.98 -1.52 11.29
N ILE A 35 -17.71 -2.61 11.02
CA ILE A 35 -17.24 -3.69 10.12
C ILE A 35 -17.25 -3.16 8.68
N PRO A 36 -16.11 -3.24 7.96
CA PRO A 36 -16.03 -2.73 6.60
C PRO A 36 -16.63 -3.72 5.58
N HIS A 37 -17.58 -3.24 4.78
CA HIS A 37 -18.05 -3.87 3.56
C HIS A 37 -17.41 -3.17 2.35
N ILE A 38 -16.60 -3.90 1.59
CA ILE A 38 -15.77 -3.35 0.53
C ILE A 38 -16.29 -3.79 -0.84
N PHE A 39 -16.53 -2.82 -1.72
CA PHE A 39 -17.04 -3.04 -3.06
C PHE A 39 -16.06 -2.45 -4.08
N ALA A 40 -15.63 -3.25 -5.05
CA ALA A 40 -14.88 -2.76 -6.20
C ALA A 40 -15.04 -3.71 -7.41
N PRO A 41 -14.79 -3.24 -8.64
CA PRO A 41 -14.93 -4.05 -9.86
C PRO A 41 -13.92 -5.20 -10.00
N THR A 42 -12.75 -5.10 -9.36
CA THR A 42 -11.67 -6.10 -9.49
C THR A 42 -11.14 -6.55 -8.14
N ASP A 43 -10.66 -7.78 -8.06
CA ASP A 43 -10.09 -8.35 -6.82
C ASP A 43 -8.88 -7.54 -6.31
N ALA A 44 -8.09 -6.97 -7.21
CA ALA A 44 -6.94 -6.13 -6.85
C ALA A 44 -7.38 -4.83 -6.16
N GLU A 45 -8.49 -4.24 -6.61
CA GLU A 45 -9.10 -3.06 -6.00
C GLU A 45 -9.75 -3.41 -4.65
N VAL A 46 -10.43 -4.56 -4.55
CA VAL A 46 -10.97 -5.05 -3.27
C VAL A 46 -9.85 -5.30 -2.25
N ALA A 47 -8.76 -5.95 -2.66
CA ALA A 47 -7.61 -6.22 -1.80
C ALA A 47 -6.97 -4.92 -1.28
N TYR A 48 -6.91 -3.89 -2.12
CA TYR A 48 -6.48 -2.56 -1.69
C TYR A 48 -7.43 -1.95 -0.66
N GLY A 49 -8.74 -1.99 -0.91
CA GLY A 49 -9.75 -1.50 0.04
C GLY A 49 -9.70 -2.24 1.39
N LEU A 50 -9.43 -3.55 1.36
CA LEU A 50 -9.23 -4.36 2.55
C LEU A 50 -8.02 -3.91 3.36
N ALA A 51 -6.86 -3.78 2.69
CA ALA A 51 -5.65 -3.28 3.34
C ALA A 51 -5.84 -1.87 3.92
N TRP A 52 -6.57 -1.01 3.21
CA TRP A 52 -6.90 0.34 3.68
C TRP A 52 -7.77 0.31 4.93
N ALA A 53 -8.88 -0.43 4.94
CA ALA A 53 -9.76 -0.54 6.09
C ALA A 53 -9.04 -1.10 7.33
N HIS A 54 -8.18 -2.12 7.14
CA HIS A 54 -7.34 -2.65 8.22
C HIS A 54 -6.35 -1.60 8.77
N ALA A 55 -5.74 -0.80 7.89
CA ALA A 55 -4.83 0.26 8.30
C ALA A 55 -5.56 1.38 9.06
N GLU A 56 -6.78 1.74 8.66
CA GLU A 56 -7.59 2.69 9.43
C GLU A 56 -7.87 2.19 10.85
N ASP A 57 -8.10 0.89 11.02
CA ASP A 57 -8.46 0.30 12.32
C ASP A 57 -7.26 0.15 13.25
N ASP A 58 -6.11 -0.31 12.75
CA ASP A 58 -4.91 -0.49 13.59
C ASP A 58 -3.59 -0.48 12.80
N PHE A 59 -3.25 0.68 12.24
CA PHE A 59 -1.99 0.85 11.50
C PHE A 59 -0.74 0.57 12.36
N ALA A 60 -0.75 0.99 13.63
CA ALA A 60 0.44 0.91 14.48
C ALA A 60 0.88 -0.54 14.73
N THR A 61 -0.08 -1.42 15.03
CA THR A 61 0.20 -2.86 15.21
C THR A 61 0.62 -3.51 13.89
N ILE A 62 -0.01 -3.16 12.77
CA ILE A 62 0.38 -3.66 11.44
C ILE A 62 1.84 -3.28 11.13
N GLN A 63 2.21 -2.02 11.33
CA GLN A 63 3.56 -1.52 11.10
C GLN A 63 4.57 -2.25 11.99
N GLN A 64 4.26 -2.43 13.28
CA GLN A 64 5.15 -3.14 14.21
C GLN A 64 5.31 -4.62 13.82
N SER A 65 4.22 -5.29 13.43
CA SER A 65 4.24 -6.67 12.97
C SER A 65 5.08 -6.83 11.70
N TYR A 66 4.93 -5.91 10.76
CA TYR A 66 5.73 -5.88 9.54
C TYR A 66 7.23 -5.68 9.84
N MET A 67 7.57 -4.74 10.73
CA MET A 67 8.95 -4.53 11.16
C MET A 67 9.54 -5.75 11.88
N SER A 68 8.72 -6.47 12.65
CA SER A 68 9.12 -7.71 13.32
C SER A 68 9.43 -8.80 12.30
N GLY A 69 8.55 -9.00 11.31
CA GLY A 69 8.73 -9.97 10.24
C GLY A 69 9.95 -9.69 9.35
N ASN A 70 10.30 -8.41 9.17
CA ASN A 70 11.48 -7.98 8.42
C ASN A 70 12.76 -7.91 9.25
N ALA A 71 12.76 -8.32 10.52
CA ALA A 71 13.91 -8.25 11.43
C ALA A 71 14.49 -6.84 11.63
N ILE A 72 13.69 -5.80 11.43
CA ILE A 72 14.08 -4.39 11.61
C ILE A 72 13.50 -3.75 12.87
N LEU A 73 12.60 -4.44 13.59
CA LEU A 73 11.95 -3.87 14.78
C LEU A 73 12.95 -3.43 15.84
N GLY A 74 14.00 -4.22 16.11
CA GLY A 74 15.02 -3.89 17.10
C GLY A 74 15.79 -2.62 16.76
N ALA A 75 15.98 -2.33 15.46
CA ALA A 75 16.59 -1.07 15.03
C ALA A 75 15.67 0.15 15.25
N TYR A 76 14.35 -0.06 15.17
CA TYR A 76 13.35 0.99 15.39
C TYR A 76 13.03 1.24 16.87
N LYS A 77 12.80 0.17 17.66
CA LYS A 77 12.41 0.26 19.09
C LYS A 77 13.58 0.21 20.07
N GLY A 78 14.77 -0.19 19.64
CA GLY A 78 15.93 -0.32 20.53
C GLY A 78 15.67 -1.28 21.69
N LYS A 79 15.88 -0.82 22.94
CA LYS A 79 15.75 -1.63 24.16
C LYS A 79 14.30 -1.95 24.56
N GLU A 80 13.32 -1.30 23.94
CA GLU A 80 11.88 -1.52 24.18
C GLU A 80 11.27 -2.56 23.21
N CYS A 81 12.13 -3.20 22.41
CA CYS A 81 11.80 -4.33 21.54
C CYS A 81 11.35 -5.55 22.35
#